data_AF-A0A938UR53-F1
#
_entry.id   AF-A0A938UR53-F1
#
_cell.length_a   1.000
_cell.length_b   1.000
_cell.length_c   1.000
_cell.angle_alpha   90.00
_cell.angle_beta   90.00
_cell.angle_gamma   90.00
#
_symmetry.space_group_name_H-M   'P 1'
#
loop_
_entity.id
_entity.type
_entity.pdbx_description
1 polymer ?
#
loop_
_entity_poly.entity_id
_entity_poly.type
_entity_poly.pdbx_seq_one_letter_code
_entity_poly.pdbx_strand_id
1 'polypeptide(L)' 'MRILEDNSDKSLTAVSIFLTRAEAAELRDALVALLDGNGEGHEHVSSADFQKEITVAIYDDNNWIQFNERVQRLIVDDE' A
#
# COMPACT_ATOMS: atom_id res chain seq x y z
N MET A 1 5.93 -9.03 -2.78
CA MET A 1 5.11 -8.01 -2.06
C MET A 1 6.06 -7.27 -1.16
N ARG A 2 6.01 -5.95 -1.13
CA ARG A 2 6.91 -5.11 -0.34
C ARG A 2 6.06 -4.43 0.73
N ILE A 3 6.45 -4.55 1.99
CA ILE A 3 5.66 -4.05 3.12
C ILE A 3 6.55 -3.11 3.92
N LEU A 4 6.14 -1.85 4.03
CA LEU A 4 6.86 -0.80 4.73
C LEU A 4 6.16 -0.46 6.04
N GLU A 5 6.92 -0.35 7.13
CA GLU A 5 6.46 0.40 8.29
C GLU A 5 6.77 1.90 8.10
N ASP A 6 5.76 2.70 7.80
CA ASP A 6 5.91 4.12 7.43
C ASP A 6 6.60 4.98 8.49
N ASN A 7 6.53 4.61 9.77
CA ASN A 7 7.14 5.36 10.85
C ASN A 7 8.63 5.04 11.07
N SER A 8 9.10 3.85 10.68
CA SER A 8 10.44 3.38 11.07
C SER A 8 11.33 2.97 9.91
N ASP A 9 10.84 3.04 8.67
CA ASP A 9 11.58 2.64 7.48
C ASP A 9 11.97 1.17 7.40
N LYS A 10 11.35 0.34 8.25
CA LYS A 10 11.62 -1.09 8.28
C LYS A 10 10.76 -1.81 7.26
N SER A 11 11.40 -2.69 6.49
CA SER A 11 10.70 -3.73 5.76
C SER A 11 10.10 -4.75 6.73
N LEU A 12 8.89 -5.22 6.42
CA LEU A 12 8.22 -6.27 7.17
C LEU A 12 8.10 -7.52 6.31
N THR A 13 8.57 -8.65 6.83
CA THR A 13 8.51 -9.94 6.12
C THR A 13 7.18 -10.68 6.33
N ALA A 14 6.42 -10.30 7.37
CA ALA A 14 5.12 -10.87 7.66
C ALA A 14 4.21 -9.82 8.32
N VAL A 15 2.98 -9.73 7.86
CA VAL A 15 1.94 -8.87 8.42
C VAL A 15 0.62 -9.64 8.49
N SER A 16 -0.19 -9.35 9.51
CA SER A 16 -1.59 -9.79 9.59
C SER A 16 -2.48 -8.57 9.66
N ILE A 17 -3.43 -8.47 8.73
CA ILE A 17 -4.36 -7.33 8.64
C ILE A 17 -5.73 -7.81 9.10
N PHE A 18 -6.28 -7.14 10.12
CA PHE A 18 -7.60 -7.43 10.67
C PHE A 18 -8.55 -6.30 10.30
N LEU A 19 -9.47 -6.60 9.39
CA LEU A 19 -10.42 -5.63 8.87
C LEU A 19 -11.84 -5.97 9.32
N THR A 20 -12.61 -4.95 9.62
CA THR A 20 -14.06 -5.05 9.61
C THR A 20 -14.55 -5.32 8.17
N ARG A 21 -15.81 -5.72 8.03
CA ARG A 21 -16.40 -5.96 6.71
C ARG A 21 -16.40 -4.69 5.83
N ALA A 22 -16.54 -3.51 6.44
CA ALA A 22 -16.55 -2.24 5.71
C ALA A 22 -15.14 -1.92 5.18
N GLU A 23 -14.13 -1.98 6.02
CA GLU A 23 -12.73 -1.74 5.64
C GLU A 23 -12.25 -2.78 4.60
N ALA A 24 -12.71 -4.03 4.69
CA ALA A 24 -12.42 -5.05 3.68
C ALA A 24 -13.08 -4.74 2.32
N ALA A 25 -14.26 -4.13 2.30
CA ALA A 25 -14.91 -3.69 1.06
C ALA A 25 -14.19 -2.48 0.46
N GLU A 26 -13.77 -1.53 1.30
CA GLU A 26 -12.97 -0.37 0.88
C GLU A 26 -11.63 -0.80 0.29
N LEU A 27 -10.92 -1.74 0.93
CA LEU A 27 -9.69 -2.31 0.37
C LEU A 27 -9.91 -2.99 -0.99
N ARG A 28 -11.01 -3.74 -1.14
CA ARG A 28 -11.36 -4.33 -2.44
C ARG A 28 -11.57 -3.25 -3.49
N ASP A 29 -12.35 -2.21 -3.18
CA ASP A 29 -12.71 -1.17 -4.14
C ASP A 29 -11.49 -0.31 -4.52
N ALA A 30 -10.61 -0.02 -3.55
CA ALA A 30 -9.30 0.61 -3.78
C ALA A 30 -8.42 -0.21 -4.73
N LEU A 31 -8.32 -1.53 -4.51
CA LEU A 31 -7.55 -2.40 -5.41
C LEU A 31 -8.14 -2.48 -6.82
N VAL A 32 -9.48 -2.50 -6.94
CA VAL A 32 -10.16 -2.45 -8.25
C VAL A 32 -9.84 -1.14 -8.96
N ALA A 33 -9.92 0.00 -8.26
CA ALA A 33 -9.60 1.31 -8.84
C ALA A 33 -8.15 1.38 -9.34
N LEU A 34 -7.19 0.84 -8.57
CA LEU A 34 -5.79 0.76 -8.98
C LEU A 34 -5.58 -0.16 -10.20
N LEU A 35 -6.24 -1.32 -10.24
CA LEU A 35 -6.14 -2.28 -11.35
C LEU A 35 -6.75 -1.73 -12.65
N ASP A 36 -7.84 -0.97 -12.55
CA ASP A 36 -8.50 -0.34 -13.69
C ASP A 36 -7.78 0.94 -14.17
N GLY A 37 -6.73 1.38 -13.46
CA GLY A 37 -5.99 2.60 -13.78
C GLY A 37 -6.75 3.90 -13.46
N ASN A 38 -7.78 3.82 -12.60
CA ASN A 38 -8.62 4.95 -12.20
C ASN A 38 -8.14 5.68 -10.93
N GLY A 39 -7.05 5.22 -10.31
CA GLY A 39 -6.47 5.80 -9.08
C GLY A 39 -5.19 6.62 -9.30
N GLU A 40 -4.70 7.28 -8.25
CA GLU A 40 -3.48 8.12 -8.26
C GLU A 40 -2.18 7.30 -8.10
N GLY A 41 -2.17 6.05 -8.58
CA GLY A 41 -1.04 5.11 -8.42
C GLY A 41 -0.91 4.49 -7.02
N HIS A 42 -1.65 5.01 -6.04
CA HIS A 42 -1.85 4.44 -4.71
C HIS A 42 -3.23 4.84 -4.16
N GLU A 43 -3.72 4.09 -3.19
CA GLU A 43 -4.99 4.32 -2.50
C GLU A 43 -4.79 4.12 -1.00
N HIS A 44 -5.69 4.71 -0.21
CA HIS A 44 -5.69 4.62 1.26
C HIS A 44 -6.95 3.95 1.75
N VAL A 45 -6.81 3.07 2.73
CA VAL A 45 -7.93 2.41 3.42
C VAL A 45 -7.84 2.78 4.88
N SER A 46 -8.81 3.55 5.38
CA SER A 46 -8.78 4.06 6.75
C SER A 46 -9.74 3.30 7.67
N SER A 47 -9.43 3.28 8.96
CA SER A 47 -10.43 2.91 9.97
C SER A 47 -11.54 3.95 10.05
N ALA A 48 -12.71 3.56 10.56
CA ALA A 48 -13.88 4.45 10.63
C ALA A 48 -13.65 5.76 11.44
N ASP A 49 -12.67 5.76 12.35
CA ASP A 49 -12.24 6.92 13.15
C ASP A 49 -11.02 7.66 12.56
N PHE A 50 -10.54 7.24 11.40
CA PHE A 50 -9.38 7.76 10.69
C PHE A 50 -8.07 7.75 11.52
N GLN A 51 -7.99 6.89 12.53
CA GLN A 51 -6.77 6.76 13.36
C GLN A 51 -5.78 5.72 12.82
N LYS A 52 -6.25 4.81 11.95
CA LYS A 52 -5.41 3.80 11.28
C LYS A 52 -5.63 3.88 9.78
N GLU A 53 -4.57 3.64 9.03
CA GLU A 53 -4.58 3.67 7.57
C GLU A 53 -3.68 2.57 7.02
N ILE A 54 -4.08 2.03 5.87
CA ILE A 54 -3.27 1.16 5.03
C ILE A 54 -3.16 1.85 3.68
N THR A 55 -1.94 2.18 3.26
CA THR A 55 -1.66 2.60 1.89
C THR A 55 -1.38 1.37 1.03
N VAL A 56 -2.06 1.27 -0.11
CA VAL A 56 -1.80 0.24 -1.12
C VAL A 56 -1.41 0.90 -2.44
N ALA A 57 -0.41 0.37 -3.12
CA ALA A 57 0.07 0.89 -4.39
C ALA A 57 0.38 -0.27 -5.35
N ILE A 58 0.19 -0.03 -6.65
CA ILE A 58 0.61 -0.95 -7.70
C ILE A 58 1.83 -0.35 -8.38
N TYR A 59 2.89 -1.14 -8.46
CA TYR A 59 4.09 -0.75 -9.17
C TYR A 59 4.47 -1.78 -10.24
N ASP A 60 5.16 -1.30 -11.26
CA ASP A 60 5.79 -2.07 -12.32
C ASP A 60 7.21 -1.55 -12.58
N ASP A 61 7.92 -2.18 -13.52
CA ASP A 61 9.29 -1.83 -13.86
C ASP A 61 9.47 -0.39 -14.38
N ASN A 62 8.38 0.29 -14.77
CA ASN A 62 8.40 1.60 -15.38
C ASN A 62 8.01 2.73 -14.40
N ASN A 63 7.19 2.44 -13.39
CA ASN A 63 6.62 3.46 -12.52
C ASN A 63 7.26 3.53 -11.11
N TRP A 64 7.99 2.50 -10.67
CA TRP A 64 8.50 2.44 -9.29
C TRP A 64 9.47 3.58 -8.94
N ILE A 65 10.16 4.12 -9.95
CA ILE A 65 11.07 5.26 -9.81
C ILE A 65 10.36 6.57 -9.43
N GLN A 66 9.02 6.62 -9.53
CA GLN A 66 8.22 7.79 -9.16
C GLN A 66 7.89 7.81 -7.67
N PHE A 67 8.04 6.69 -6.95
CA PHE A 67 7.85 6.68 -5.50
C PHE A 67 8.99 7.42 -4.80
N ASN A 68 8.78 7.75 -3.52
CA ASN A 68 9.83 8.33 -2.71
C ASN A 68 11.01 7.34 -2.54
N GLU A 69 12.19 7.87 -2.17
CA GLU A 69 13.42 7.07 -2.01
C GLU A 69 13.28 5.89 -1.05
N ARG A 70 12.39 5.98 -0.06
CA ARG A 70 12.17 4.93 0.96
C ARG A 70 11.54 3.70 0.32
N VAL A 71 10.48 3.91 -0.47
CA VAL A 71 9.80 2.85 -1.22
C VAL A 71 10.70 2.30 -2.33
N GLN A 72 11.47 3.17 -3.00
CA GLN A 72 12.46 2.73 -3.99
C GLN A 72 13.49 1.76 -3.39
N ARG A 73 14.08 2.11 -2.24
CA ARG A 73 14.99 1.21 -1.51
C ARG A 73 14.32 -0.09 -1.13
N LEU A 74 13.09 -0.03 -0.59
CA LEU A 74 12.34 -1.24 -0.27
C LEU A 74 12.16 -2.15 -1.50
N ILE A 75 11.83 -1.59 -2.66
CA ILE A 75 11.64 -2.37 -3.90
C ILE A 75 12.94 -3.02 -4.36
N VAL A 76 14.08 -2.34 -4.20
CA VAL A 76 15.41 -2.83 -4.63
C VAL A 76 16.04 -3.80 -3.63
N ASP A 77 15.91 -3.53 -2.34
CA ASP A 77 16.62 -4.25 -1.27
C ASP A 77 15.85 -5.47 -0.75
N ASP A 78 14.52 -5.52 -0.96
CA ASP A 78 13.61 -6.60 -0.54
C ASP A 78 13.26 -7.49 -1.75
N GLU A 79 14.23 -8.28 -2.22
CA GLU A 79 14.08 -9.30 -3.28
C GLU A 79 13.33 -10.56 -2.81
#